data_AF-A0A645HJS3-F1
#
_entry.id   AF-A0A645HJS3-F1
#
_cell.length_a   1.000
_cell.length_b   1.000
_cell.length_c   1.000
_cell.angle_alpha   90.00
_cell.angle_beta   90.00
_cell.angle_gamma   90.00
#
_symmetry.space_group_name_H-M   'P 1'
#
loop_
_entity.id
_entity.type
_entity.pdbx_description
1 polymer ?
#
loop_
_entity_poly.entity_id
_entity_poly.type
_entity_poly.pdbx_seq_one_letter_code
_entity_poly.pdbx_strand_id
1 'polypeptide(L)'
;MRSKVLFSSLIEVLIVEFIIELLRESLLRVPSKIGTAIGIVGAIVIGQAATAAGIFSPLILIIVATSLMASFAIPDYFAAHPIRILKFLMIIMTGIFGFYGFVLGLTLILTNLVSINSFGVPYMAPLAPFNLYDFVRTFFFNRSTSPKRQQILRTKDDTRTDTNN
;
A
#
# COMPACT_ATOMS: atom_id res chain seq x y z
N MET A 1 32.44 9.88 -3.54
CA MET A 1 32.07 10.05 -4.96
C MET A 1 30.58 10.38 -5.03
N ARG A 2 30.20 11.67 -4.97
CA ARG A 2 28.80 12.08 -5.20
C ARG A 2 28.61 12.12 -6.71
N SER A 3 27.97 11.10 -7.26
CA SER A 3 27.50 11.11 -8.64
C SER A 3 26.64 12.37 -8.85
N LYS A 4 26.84 13.03 -10.00
CA LYS A 4 26.06 14.16 -10.50
C LYS A 4 24.58 13.77 -10.52
N VAL A 5 23.84 14.10 -9.47
CA VAL A 5 22.38 14.06 -9.50
C VAL A 5 21.92 15.49 -9.28
N LEU A 6 21.09 15.98 -10.20
CA LEU A 6 20.70 17.38 -10.30
C LEU A 6 19.73 17.82 -9.18
N PHE A 7 19.04 16.86 -8.56
CA PHE A 7 17.97 17.12 -7.60
C PHE A 7 18.29 16.59 -6.19
N SER A 8 17.66 17.22 -5.20
CA SER A 8 17.63 16.69 -3.83
C SER A 8 16.81 15.41 -3.79
N SER A 9 17.18 14.47 -2.92
CA SER A 9 16.53 13.15 -2.80
C SER A 9 15.01 13.23 -2.63
N LEU A 10 14.49 14.27 -1.94
CA LEU A 10 13.05 14.48 -1.79
C LEU A 10 12.36 14.78 -3.14
N ILE A 11 12.92 15.72 -3.89
CA ILE A 11 12.38 16.14 -5.20
C ILE A 11 12.46 14.99 -6.18
N GLU A 12 13.58 14.25 -6.14
CA GLU A 12 13.81 13.09 -6.97
C GLU A 12 12.73 12.02 -6.77
N VAL A 13 12.48 11.62 -5.52
CA VAL A 13 11.43 10.64 -5.18
C VAL A 13 10.05 11.16 -5.58
N LEU A 14 9.73 12.43 -5.29
CA LEU A 14 8.42 12.99 -5.64
C LEU A 14 8.15 12.96 -7.15
N ILE A 15 9.14 13.29 -7.99
CA ILE A 15 8.98 13.29 -9.45
C ILE A 15 8.80 11.85 -9.96
N VAL A 16 9.64 10.91 -9.53
CA VAL A 16 9.53 9.51 -9.98
C VAL A 16 8.21 8.91 -9.51
N GLU A 17 7.81 9.14 -8.27
CA GLU A 17 6.54 8.66 -7.73
C GLU A 17 5.34 9.23 -8.48
N PHE A 18 5.40 10.51 -8.85
CA PHE A 18 4.37 11.15 -9.67
C PHE A 18 4.30 10.56 -11.09
N ILE A 19 5.45 10.33 -11.74
CA ILE A 19 5.50 9.66 -13.05
C ILE A 19 4.90 8.25 -12.98
N ILE A 20 5.19 7.51 -11.91
CA ILE A 20 4.65 6.16 -11.71
C ILE A 20 3.13 6.18 -11.51
N GLU A 21 2.59 7.15 -10.79
CA GLU A 21 1.14 7.29 -10.63
C GLU A 21 0.46 7.65 -11.96
N LEU A 22 1.05 8.57 -12.74
CA LEU A 22 0.58 8.89 -14.09
C LEU A 22 0.62 7.68 -15.03
N LEU A 23 1.70 6.90 -14.97
CA LEU A 23 1.83 5.66 -15.73
C LEU A 23 0.72 4.68 -15.35
N ARG A 24 0.45 4.53 -14.04
CA ARG A 24 -0.59 3.63 -13.55
C ARG A 24 -2.00 4.05 -13.99
N GLU A 25 -2.34 5.33 -13.90
CA GLU A 25 -3.63 5.83 -14.38
C GLU A 25 -3.79 5.66 -15.90
N SER A 26 -2.68 5.82 -16.64
CA SER A 26 -2.66 5.55 -18.08
C SER A 26 -2.92 4.08 -18.37
N LEU A 27 -2.29 3.16 -17.63
CA LEU A 27 -2.45 1.72 -17.78
C LEU A 27 -3.88 1.24 -17.51
N LEU A 28 -4.61 1.91 -16.62
CA LEU A 28 -6.00 1.58 -16.32
C LEU A 28 -6.97 2.08 -17.38
N ARG A 29 -6.62 3.17 -18.08
CA ARG A 29 -7.49 3.81 -19.05
C ARG A 29 -7.32 3.26 -20.47
N VAL A 30 -6.16 2.68 -20.77
CA VAL A 30 -5.88 2.08 -22.08
C VAL A 30 -6.34 0.63 -22.16
N PRO A 31 -6.74 0.14 -23.35
CA PRO A 31 -7.07 -1.27 -23.55
C PRO A 31 -5.90 -2.20 -23.18
N SER A 32 -6.19 -3.35 -22.57
CA SER A 32 -5.19 -4.28 -22.02
C SER A 32 -4.11 -4.71 -23.03
N LYS A 33 -4.42 -4.73 -24.33
CA LYS A 33 -3.45 -5.06 -25.40
C LYS A 33 -2.35 -4.02 -25.57
N ILE A 34 -2.63 -2.75 -25.26
CA ILE A 34 -1.70 -1.62 -25.39
C ILE A 34 -1.02 -1.34 -24.03
N GLY A 35 -1.70 -1.67 -22.92
CA GLY A 35 -1.18 -1.49 -21.56
C GLY A 35 0.18 -2.18 -21.35
N THR A 36 0.35 -3.42 -21.83
CA THR A 36 1.63 -4.13 -21.70
C THR A 36 2.76 -3.41 -22.43
N ALA A 37 2.51 -2.85 -23.62
CA ALA A 37 3.51 -2.09 -24.36
C ALA A 37 3.90 -0.80 -23.62
N ILE A 38 2.91 -0.06 -23.10
CA ILE A 38 3.14 1.15 -22.30
C ILE A 38 3.93 0.83 -21.03
N GLY A 39 3.63 -0.29 -20.36
CA GLY A 39 4.36 -0.74 -19.18
C GLY A 39 5.82 -1.06 -19.46
N ILE A 40 6.11 -1.78 -20.55
CA ILE A 40 7.49 -2.12 -20.95
C ILE A 40 8.26 -0.87 -21.34
N VAL A 41 7.68 -0.01 -22.18
CA VAL A 41 8.30 1.25 -22.60
C VAL A 41 8.52 2.16 -21.40
N GLY A 42 7.54 2.29 -20.51
CA GLY A 42 7.64 3.10 -19.29
C GLY A 42 8.75 2.60 -18.36
N ALA A 43 8.84 1.29 -18.11
CA ALA A 43 9.85 0.74 -17.19
C ALA A 43 11.28 0.82 -17.75
N ILE A 44 11.47 0.43 -19.01
CA ILE A 44 12.81 0.30 -19.59
C ILE A 44 13.28 1.63 -20.19
N VAL A 45 12.47 2.27 -21.04
CA VAL A 45 12.90 3.45 -21.79
C VAL A 45 13.04 4.65 -20.87
N ILE A 46 12.06 4.91 -20.00
CA ILE A 46 12.15 6.02 -19.04
C ILE A 46 13.25 5.73 -18.01
N GLY A 47 13.34 4.50 -17.48
CA GLY A 47 14.36 4.14 -16.50
C GLY A 47 15.80 4.24 -17.02
N GLN A 48 16.05 3.78 -18.24
CA GLN A 48 17.37 3.90 -18.87
C GLN A 48 17.68 5.35 -19.25
N ALA A 49 16.73 6.08 -19.82
CA ALA A 49 16.93 7.49 -20.15
C ALA A 49 17.19 8.34 -18.88
N ALA A 50 16.44 8.08 -17.80
CA ALA A 50 16.56 8.74 -16.51
C ALA A 50 17.96 8.59 -15.88
N THR A 51 18.50 7.38 -15.92
CA THR A 51 19.85 7.08 -15.40
C THR A 51 20.96 7.59 -16.32
N ALA A 52 20.82 7.41 -17.64
CA ALA A 52 21.81 7.85 -18.62
C ALA A 52 21.95 9.38 -18.66
N ALA A 53 20.85 10.12 -18.48
CA ALA A 53 20.86 11.57 -18.41
C ALA A 53 21.40 12.12 -17.06
N GLY A 54 21.66 11.25 -16.07
CA GLY A 54 22.11 11.67 -14.73
C GLY A 54 21.06 12.49 -13.96
N ILE A 55 19.79 12.39 -14.35
CA ILE A 55 18.69 13.12 -13.71
C ILE A 55 18.31 12.43 -12.39
N PHE A 56 18.30 11.09 -12.40
CA PHE A 56 17.90 10.26 -11.28
C PHE A 56 19.03 9.28 -10.89
N SER A 57 19.23 9.11 -9.59
CA SER A 57 20.08 8.11 -8.99
C SER A 57 19.51 6.70 -9.24
N PRO A 58 20.34 5.76 -9.74
CA PRO A 58 19.92 4.37 -9.92
C PRO A 58 19.37 3.75 -8.63
N LEU A 59 19.90 4.14 -7.47
CA LEU A 59 19.46 3.62 -6.17
C LEU A 59 18.02 4.04 -5.84
N ILE A 60 17.64 5.28 -6.13
CA ILE A 60 16.27 5.77 -5.90
C ILE A 60 15.29 5.09 -6.84
N LEU A 61 15.66 4.89 -8.11
CA LEU A 61 14.83 4.16 -9.06
C LEU A 61 14.58 2.71 -8.62
N ILE A 62 15.59 2.03 -8.06
CA ILE A 62 15.42 0.67 -7.52
C ILE A 62 14.40 0.69 -6.36
N ILE A 63 14.56 1.59 -5.39
CA ILE A 63 13.67 1.68 -4.22
C ILE A 63 12.22 1.97 -4.66
N VAL A 64 12.03 2.93 -5.56
CA VAL A 64 10.71 3.31 -6.06
C VAL A 64 10.10 2.18 -6.91
N ALA A 65 10.89 1.48 -7.73
CA ALA A 65 10.42 0.32 -8.48
C ALA A 65 9.97 -0.83 -7.54
N THR A 66 10.71 -1.10 -6.47
CA THR A 66 10.30 -2.08 -5.46
C THR A 66 9.01 -1.65 -4.75
N SER A 67 8.88 -0.37 -4.40
CA SER A 67 7.65 0.21 -3.84
C SER A 67 6.45 0.04 -4.78
N LEU A 68 6.65 0.28 -6.09
CA LEU A 68 5.65 0.07 -7.12
C LEU A 68 5.20 -1.39 -7.18
N MET A 69 6.13 -2.34 -7.13
CA MET A 69 5.82 -3.77 -7.11
C MET A 69 5.02 -4.15 -5.86
N ALA A 70 5.42 -3.66 -4.69
CA ALA A 70 4.72 -3.89 -3.44
C ALA A 70 3.28 -3.34 -3.46
N SER A 71 3.03 -2.24 -4.18
CA SER A 71 1.69 -1.67 -4.35
C SER A 71 0.71 -2.61 -5.09
N PHE A 72 1.20 -3.56 -5.88
CA PHE A 72 0.36 -4.59 -6.52
C PHE A 72 -0.04 -5.75 -5.61
N ALA A 73 0.51 -5.82 -4.39
CA ALA A 73 0.12 -6.84 -3.41
C ALA A 73 -1.31 -6.65 -2.89
N ILE A 74 -1.89 -5.45 -3.03
CA ILE A 74 -3.27 -5.16 -2.66
C ILE A 74 -4.16 -5.51 -3.87
N PRO A 75 -4.96 -6.59 -3.81
CA PRO A 75 -5.79 -7.03 -4.94
C PRO A 75 -7.00 -6.12 -5.17
N ASP A 76 -7.40 -5.32 -4.16
CA ASP A 76 -8.55 -4.44 -4.22
C ASP A 76 -8.18 -3.02 -4.66
N TYR A 77 -8.80 -2.57 -5.73
CA TYR A 77 -8.50 -1.27 -6.33
C TYR A 77 -8.96 -0.09 -5.45
N PHE A 78 -10.12 -0.22 -4.81
CA PHE A 78 -10.68 0.82 -3.95
C PHE A 78 -9.87 0.97 -2.67
N ALA A 79 -9.33 -0.12 -2.12
CA ALA A 79 -8.40 -0.09 -0.99
C ALA A 79 -7.02 0.47 -1.37
N ALA A 80 -6.56 0.25 -2.60
CA ALA A 80 -5.25 0.73 -3.05
C ALA A 80 -5.19 2.26 -3.20
N HIS A 81 -6.28 2.92 -3.64
CA HIS A 81 -6.28 4.37 -3.89
C HIS A 81 -5.95 5.24 -2.67
N PRO A 82 -6.62 5.07 -1.51
CA PRO A 82 -6.29 5.83 -0.29
C PRO A 82 -4.83 5.65 0.13
N ILE A 83 -4.30 4.43 0.04
CA ILE A 83 -2.92 4.12 0.41
C ILE A 83 -1.92 4.88 -0.48
N ARG A 84 -2.22 5.08 -1.76
CA ARG A 84 -1.37 5.86 -2.67
C ARG A 84 -1.35 7.35 -2.31
N ILE A 85 -2.49 7.93 -1.95
CA ILE A 85 -2.58 9.32 -1.51
C ILE A 85 -1.82 9.51 -0.19
N LEU A 86 -2.00 8.58 0.77
CA LEU A 86 -1.27 8.58 2.04
C LEU A 86 0.25 8.47 1.82
N LYS A 87 0.69 7.69 0.83
CA LYS A 87 2.12 7.57 0.49
C LYS A 87 2.74 8.90 0.07
N PHE A 88 2.05 9.70 -0.76
CA PHE A 88 2.54 11.05 -1.11
C PHE A 88 2.67 11.94 0.12
N LEU A 89 1.68 11.91 1.02
CA LEU A 89 1.75 12.65 2.29
C LEU A 89 2.94 12.20 3.15
N MET A 90 3.19 10.89 3.24
CA MET A 90 4.30 10.31 3.99
C MET A 90 5.67 10.72 3.41
N ILE A 91 5.80 10.74 2.08
CA ILE A 91 7.03 11.20 1.40
C ILE A 91 7.31 12.67 1.73
N ILE A 92 6.28 13.53 1.70
CA ILE A 92 6.43 14.96 2.01
C ILE A 92 6.82 15.16 3.49
N MET A 93 6.10 14.51 4.41
CA MET A 93 6.39 14.57 5.85
C MET A 93 7.81 14.10 6.17
N THR A 94 8.21 12.96 5.59
CA THR A 94 9.56 12.39 5.78
C THR A 94 10.63 13.24 5.09
N GLY A 95 10.29 13.86 3.97
CA GLY A 95 11.21 14.74 3.23
C GLY A 95 11.57 16.01 3.97
N ILE A 96 10.59 16.63 4.64
CA ILE A 96 10.77 17.90 5.34
C ILE A 96 11.34 17.67 6.75
N PHE A 97 10.79 16.71 7.49
CA PHE A 97 11.13 16.47 8.89
C PHE A 97 12.06 15.27 9.11
N GLY A 98 12.49 14.59 8.04
CA GLY A 98 13.31 13.38 8.13
C GLY A 98 12.56 12.21 8.80
N PHE A 99 13.30 11.42 9.56
CA PHE A 99 12.77 10.27 10.30
C PHE A 99 11.67 10.67 11.31
N TYR A 100 11.76 11.87 11.89
CA TYR A 100 10.73 12.38 12.80
C TYR A 100 9.38 12.53 12.11
N GLY A 101 9.37 13.05 10.87
CA GLY A 101 8.17 13.16 10.05
C GLY A 101 7.56 11.81 9.68
N PHE A 102 8.41 10.81 9.42
CA PHE A 102 7.95 9.45 9.18
C PHE A 102 7.19 8.88 10.38
N VAL A 103 7.77 8.99 11.58
CA VAL A 103 7.14 8.50 12.81
C VAL A 103 5.83 9.23 13.09
N LEU A 104 5.83 10.57 13.00
CA LEU A 104 4.61 11.36 13.21
C LEU A 104 3.51 11.02 12.21
N GLY A 105 3.84 10.95 10.92
CA GLY A 105 2.89 10.58 9.88
C GLY A 105 2.30 9.19 10.09
N LEU A 106 3.15 8.22 10.45
CA LEU A 106 2.72 6.86 10.76
C LEU A 106 1.77 6.83 11.96
N THR A 107 2.10 7.52 13.06
CA THR A 107 1.23 7.60 14.25
C THR A 107 -0.12 8.24 13.93
N LEU A 108 -0.13 9.31 13.13
CA LEU A 108 -1.37 9.97 12.68
C LEU A 108 -2.27 9.02 11.89
N ILE A 109 -1.69 8.28 10.94
CA ILE A 109 -2.41 7.30 10.13
C ILE A 109 -2.98 6.19 11.03
N LEU A 110 -2.15 5.60 11.89
CA LEU A 110 -2.58 4.51 12.78
C LEU A 110 -3.72 4.94 13.72
N THR A 111 -3.64 6.16 14.26
CA THR A 111 -4.67 6.68 15.17
C THR A 111 -6.01 6.84 14.44
N ASN A 112 -5.99 7.33 13.20
CA ASN A 112 -7.19 7.41 12.38
C ASN A 112 -7.77 6.03 12.07
N LEU A 113 -6.93 5.05 11.73
CA LEU A 113 -7.38 3.69 11.42
C LEU A 113 -8.06 3.01 12.62
N VAL A 114 -7.54 3.21 13.84
CA VAL A 114 -8.13 2.64 15.06
C VAL A 114 -9.46 3.32 15.43
N SER A 115 -9.63 4.60 15.08
CA SER A 115 -10.87 5.34 15.37
C SER A 115 -12.03 4.99 14.44
N ILE A 116 -11.77 4.41 13.26
CA ILE A 116 -12.79 4.12 12.26
C ILE A 116 -13.48 2.79 12.58
N ASN A 117 -14.80 2.79 12.56
CA ASN A 117 -15.63 1.58 12.65
C ASN A 117 -16.32 1.33 11.30
N SER A 118 -16.21 0.11 10.79
CA SER A 118 -16.86 -0.37 9.58
C SER A 118 -18.06 -1.24 9.96
N PHE A 119 -19.28 -0.77 9.73
CA PHE A 119 -20.52 -1.48 10.06
C PHE A 119 -20.56 -2.00 11.52
N GLY A 120 -20.10 -1.19 12.47
CA GLY A 120 -20.06 -1.52 13.90
C GLY A 120 -18.88 -2.39 14.33
N VAL A 121 -17.97 -2.76 13.40
CA VAL A 121 -16.74 -3.51 13.68
C VAL A 121 -15.53 -2.58 13.53
N PRO A 122 -14.59 -2.55 14.50
CA PRO A 122 -13.36 -1.75 14.38
C PRO A 122 -12.57 -2.13 13.11
N TYR A 123 -12.13 -1.13 12.35
CA TYR A 123 -11.44 -1.36 11.06
C TYR A 123 -10.15 -2.17 11.23
N MET A 124 -9.50 -2.03 12.40
CA MET A 124 -8.25 -2.69 12.74
C MET A 124 -8.46 -4.05 13.46
N ALA A 125 -9.68 -4.58 13.56
CA ALA A 125 -9.91 -5.89 14.15
C ALA A 125 -9.30 -7.00 13.26
N PRO A 126 -8.59 -8.02 13.80
CA PRO A 126 -8.43 -8.42 15.21
C PRO A 126 -7.23 -7.80 15.95
N LEU A 127 -6.49 -6.85 15.34
CA LEU A 127 -5.32 -6.23 15.96
C LEU A 127 -5.72 -5.20 17.04
N ALA A 128 -6.78 -4.44 16.79
CA ALA A 128 -7.39 -3.54 17.76
C ALA A 128 -8.92 -3.56 17.59
N PRO A 129 -9.70 -4.09 18.57
CA PRO A 129 -9.28 -4.68 19.84
C PRO A 129 -8.55 -6.02 19.64
N PHE A 130 -7.47 -6.22 20.38
CA PHE A 130 -6.63 -7.40 20.22
C PHE A 130 -7.36 -8.67 20.66
N ASN A 131 -7.63 -9.58 19.72
CA ASN A 131 -8.16 -10.91 20.02
C ASN A 131 -7.27 -12.00 19.41
N LEU A 132 -6.57 -12.74 20.27
CA LEU A 132 -5.66 -13.82 19.85
C LEU A 132 -6.38 -14.92 19.07
N TYR A 133 -7.61 -15.24 19.45
CA TYR A 133 -8.41 -16.29 18.82
C TYR A 133 -8.74 -15.93 17.37
N ASP A 134 -9.23 -14.71 17.13
CA ASP A 134 -9.55 -14.23 15.79
C ASP A 134 -8.26 -13.95 14.99
N PHE A 135 -7.17 -13.51 15.61
CA PHE A 135 -5.88 -13.29 14.94
C PHE A 135 -5.29 -14.58 14.34
N VAL A 136 -5.16 -15.65 15.13
CA VAL A 136 -4.65 -16.94 14.64
C VAL A 136 -5.57 -17.50 13.55
N ARG A 137 -6.88 -17.34 13.73
CA ARG A 137 -7.86 -17.78 12.73
C ARG A 137 -7.81 -16.98 11.45
N THR A 138 -7.47 -15.69 11.45
CA THR A 138 -7.31 -14.91 10.21
C THR A 138 -6.19 -15.46 9.33
N PHE A 139 -5.08 -15.91 9.92
CA PHE A 139 -3.96 -16.50 9.16
C PHE A 139 -4.20 -17.94 8.72
N PHE A 140 -4.83 -18.76 9.57
CA PHE A 140 -5.09 -20.18 9.29
C PHE A 140 -6.56 -20.47 8.92
N PHE A 141 -7.29 -19.47 8.39
CA PHE A 141 -8.72 -19.60 8.15
C PHE A 141 -9.01 -20.67 7.08
N ASN A 142 -9.82 -21.67 7.43
CA ASN A 142 -10.42 -22.57 6.47
C ASN A 142 -11.94 -22.55 6.62
N ARG A 143 -12.64 -22.17 5.53
CA ARG A 143 -14.09 -22.05 5.48
C ARG A 143 -14.80 -23.38 5.74
N SER A 144 -14.17 -24.51 5.39
CA SER A 144 -14.77 -25.85 5.50
C SER A 144 -14.71 -26.42 6.91
N THR A 145 -13.75 -26.01 7.74
CA THR A 145 -13.49 -26.64 9.06
C THR A 145 -13.79 -25.71 10.25
N SER A 146 -14.27 -24.49 10.00
CA SER A 146 -14.55 -23.51 11.06
C SER A 146 -16.06 -23.39 11.35
N PRO A 147 -16.61 -24.18 12.30
CA PRO A 147 -18.03 -24.09 12.66
C PRO A 147 -18.37 -22.85 13.49
N LYS A 148 -17.38 -22.16 14.08
CA LYS A 148 -17.60 -20.97 14.92
C LYS A 148 -17.47 -19.66 14.15
N ARG A 149 -18.29 -18.67 14.50
CA ARG A 149 -18.22 -17.28 14.01
C ARG A 149 -17.04 -16.53 14.65
N GLN A 150 -16.61 -15.43 14.02
CA GLN A 150 -15.59 -14.53 14.57
C GLN A 150 -16.13 -13.84 15.82
N GLN A 151 -15.35 -13.84 16.90
CA GLN A 151 -15.80 -13.32 18.19
C GLN A 151 -15.94 -11.79 18.21
N ILE A 152 -15.21 -11.10 17.32
CA ILE A 152 -15.33 -9.65 17.08
C ILE A 152 -16.76 -9.21 16.77
N LEU A 153 -17.58 -10.05 16.13
CA LEU A 153 -18.95 -9.71 15.73
C LEU A 153 -19.93 -9.66 16.91
N ARG A 154 -19.54 -10.17 18.09
CA ARG A 154 -20.39 -10.28 19.31
C ARG A 154 -21.81 -10.76 18.99
N THR A 155 -21.91 -11.79 18.14
CA THR A 155 -23.20 -12.37 17.72
C THR A 155 -23.84 -13.16 18.85
N LYS A 156 -25.18 -13.18 18.92
CA LYS A 156 -25.92 -13.96 19.94
C LYS A 156 -25.75 -15.48 19.79
N ASP A 157 -25.48 -15.94 18.57
CA ASP A 157 -25.19 -17.33 18.24
C ASP A 157 -23.74 -17.43 17.74
N ASP A 158 -22.94 -18.26 18.39
CA ASP A 158 -21.52 -18.43 18.12
C ASP A 158 -21.23 -19.44 17.00
N THR A 159 -22.22 -20.24 16.61
CA THR A 159 -22.07 -21.31 15.62
C THR A 159 -22.66 -20.92 14.27
N ARG A 160 -21.94 -21.23 13.19
CA ARG A 160 -22.38 -20.95 11.81
C ARG A 160 -23.43 -21.95 11.31
N THR A 161 -23.48 -23.12 11.95
CA THR A 161 -24.34 -24.26 11.62
C THR A 161 -25.02 -24.72 12.91
N ASP A 162 -26.34 -24.86 12.88
CA ASP A 162 -27.10 -25.45 13.99
C ASP A 162 -26.55 -26.86 14.26
N THR A 163 -25.92 -27.03 15.42
CA THR A 163 -25.31 -28.30 15.83
C THR A 163 -26.30 -29.18 16.60
N ASN A 164 -27.59 -28.83 16.56
CA ASN A 164 -28.69 -29.58 17.16
C ASN A 164 -29.44 -30.35 16.06
N ASN A 165 -29.13 -31.63 15.95
CA ASN A 165 -30.04 -32.65 15.42
C ASN A 165 -30.48 -33.52 16.60
#